data_AF-A0A7Y5BXN7-F1
#
_entry.id   AF-A0A7Y5BXN7-F1
#
_cell.length_a   1.000
_cell.length_b   1.000
_cell.length_c   1.000
_cell.angle_alpha   90.00
_cell.angle_beta   90.00
_cell.angle_gamma   90.00
#
_symmetry.space_group_name_H-M   'P 1'
#
loop_
_entity.id
_entity.type
_entity.pdbx_description
1 polymer ?
#
loop_
_entity_poly.entity_id
_entity_poly.type
_entity_poly.pdbx_seq_one_letter_code
_entity_poly.pdbx_strand_id
1 'polypeptide(L)'
;MDASTLFSLFALVLLGSLLIRLWKRRSQRLDGVVARTHLWKWRPVTWVYLASFFGMSLFWLQRLPPVLAETVPPTLPPTQTVHPPRTALPTLPPTATPHPTATPLTIPTTGVVWNPTGEGVYLWQAPGQTILTWVKNGAVIRFLEAWEPYGGQAWAQVAFQDQTGWVDAAKLLRVTIPKTGLVVVAGEGSFLYTQPQGQPLTWLTPGTPVKVISPSEIIAPGWVQVSLPNQEAGWVQEIRLQTLIP
;
A
#
# COMPACT_ATOMS: atom_id res chain seq x y z
N MET A 1 2.60 11.94 -43.66
CA MET A 1 1.36 11.89 -42.84
C MET A 1 0.26 11.68 -43.83
N ASP A 2 -0.26 10.47 -43.83
CA ASP A 2 -0.83 9.91 -45.05
C ASP A 2 -2.35 10.06 -44.97
N ALA A 3 -3.04 10.02 -46.12
CA ALA A 3 -4.48 10.27 -46.16
C ALA A 3 -5.28 9.34 -45.22
N SER A 4 -4.78 8.13 -44.96
CA SER A 4 -5.32 7.16 -44.00
C SER A 4 -5.23 7.64 -42.54
N THR A 5 -4.17 8.35 -42.18
CA THR A 5 -3.94 8.89 -40.83
C THR A 5 -4.88 10.07 -40.56
N LEU A 6 -5.05 10.95 -41.55
CA LEU A 6 -5.99 12.08 -41.48
C LEU A 6 -7.44 11.59 -41.38
N PHE A 7 -7.81 10.55 -42.15
CA PHE A 7 -9.14 9.95 -42.08
C PHE A 7 -9.44 9.32 -40.71
N SER A 8 -8.47 8.63 -40.11
CA SER A 8 -8.61 7.99 -38.79
C SER A 8 -8.80 9.02 -37.67
N LEU A 9 -8.06 10.13 -37.72
CA LEU A 9 -8.23 11.24 -36.76
C LEU A 9 -9.60 11.90 -36.91
N PHE A 10 -10.07 12.11 -38.15
CA PHE A 10 -11.37 12.70 -38.40
C PHE A 10 -12.52 11.79 -37.93
N ALA A 11 -12.39 10.48 -38.13
CA ALA A 11 -13.35 9.48 -37.65
C ALA A 11 -13.46 9.48 -36.10
N LEU A 12 -12.33 9.58 -35.39
CA LEU A 12 -12.31 9.66 -33.92
C LEU A 12 -12.99 10.93 -33.39
N VAL A 13 -12.78 12.08 -34.04
CA VAL A 13 -13.41 13.36 -33.66
C VAL A 13 -14.93 13.30 -33.87
N LEU A 14 -15.37 12.71 -34.98
CA LEU A 14 -16.79 12.52 -35.27
C LEU A 14 -17.44 11.55 -34.28
N LEU A 15 -16.77 10.43 -33.95
CA LEU A 15 -17.27 9.45 -32.99
C LEU A 15 -17.40 10.06 -31.59
N GLY A 16 -16.40 10.82 -31.14
CA GLY A 16 -16.45 11.56 -29.87
C GLY A 16 -17.60 12.57 -29.83
N SER A 17 -17.80 13.33 -30.92
CA SER A 17 -18.90 14.28 -31.04
C SER A 17 -20.27 13.61 -31.02
N LEU A 18 -20.41 12.43 -31.64
CA LEU A 18 -21.64 11.64 -31.64
C LEU A 18 -21.95 11.10 -30.24
N LEU A 19 -20.96 10.56 -29.53
CA LEU A 19 -21.10 10.06 -28.16
C LEU A 19 -21.53 11.16 -27.19
N ILE A 20 -20.96 12.37 -27.31
CA ILE A 20 -21.36 13.54 -26.52
C ILE A 20 -22.84 13.91 -26.79
N ARG A 21 -23.26 13.91 -28.05
CA ARG A 21 -24.67 14.19 -28.41
C ARG A 21 -25.62 13.12 -27.86
N LEU A 22 -25.26 11.84 -27.97
CA LEU A 22 -26.05 10.72 -27.44
C LEU A 22 -26.17 10.78 -25.91
N TRP A 23 -25.07 11.10 -25.22
CA TRP A 23 -25.08 11.26 -23.78
C TRP A 23 -25.95 12.43 -23.32
N LYS A 24 -25.85 13.59 -24.00
CA LYS A 24 -26.69 14.76 -23.72
C LYS A 24 -28.18 14.45 -23.89
N ARG A 25 -28.54 13.71 -24.94
CA ARG A 25 -29.93 13.29 -25.21
C ARG A 25 -30.46 12.31 -24.17
N ARG A 26 -29.60 11.43 -23.63
CA ARG A 26 -29.96 10.49 -22.55
C ARG A 26 -30.15 11.19 -21.21
N SER A 27 -29.30 12.17 -20.88
CA SER A 27 -29.44 12.98 -19.65
C SER A 27 -30.78 13.72 -19.63
N GLN A 28 -31.17 14.34 -20.74
CA GLN A 28 -32.44 15.09 -20.84
C GLN A 28 -33.69 14.21 -20.70
N ARG A 29 -33.61 12.90 -20.99
CA ARG A 29 -34.73 11.97 -20.75
C ARG A 29 -34.89 11.58 -19.28
N LEU A 30 -33.81 11.68 -18.49
CA LEU A 30 -33.83 11.33 -17.07
C LEU A 30 -34.36 12.49 -16.20
N ASP A 31 -34.27 13.72 -16.69
CA ASP A 31 -34.76 14.92 -15.99
C ASP A 31 -36.31 15.01 -15.92
N GLY A 32 -37.03 14.20 -16.70
CA GLY A 32 -38.50 14.19 -16.72
C GLY A 32 -39.17 13.26 -15.70
N VAL A 33 -38.43 12.37 -15.02
CA VAL A 33 -39.00 11.31 -14.16
C VAL A 33 -38.69 11.52 -12.67
N VAL A 34 -37.79 12.43 -12.31
CA VAL A 34 -37.42 12.67 -10.90
C VAL A 34 -37.50 14.17 -10.59
N ALA A 35 -38.73 14.66 -10.50
CA ALA A 35 -38.99 15.95 -9.89
C ALA A 35 -38.99 15.80 -8.35
N ARG A 36 -38.22 16.67 -7.69
CA ARG A 36 -38.19 16.96 -6.25
C ARG A 36 -37.50 15.92 -5.35
N THR A 37 -36.18 16.05 -5.26
CA THR A 37 -35.49 16.29 -3.98
C THR A 37 -34.03 16.71 -4.23
N HIS A 38 -33.71 17.96 -3.85
CA HIS A 38 -32.40 18.42 -3.36
C HIS A 38 -31.09 17.99 -4.08
N LEU A 39 -31.00 18.18 -5.40
CA LEU A 39 -29.78 17.87 -6.18
C LEU A 39 -29.21 19.10 -6.92
N TRP A 40 -28.93 20.19 -6.18
CA TRP A 40 -28.46 21.46 -6.76
C TRP A 40 -27.04 21.90 -6.36
N LYS A 41 -26.12 20.96 -6.06
CA LYS A 41 -24.73 21.30 -5.69
C LYS A 41 -23.61 20.52 -6.40
N TRP A 42 -23.90 19.79 -7.47
CA TRP A 42 -22.87 19.01 -8.18
C TRP A 42 -22.81 19.29 -9.68
N ARG A 43 -22.33 20.48 -10.08
CA ARG A 43 -21.56 20.72 -11.33
C ARG A 43 -20.67 21.95 -11.08
N PRO A 44 -19.32 21.83 -11.09
CA PRO A 44 -18.56 21.67 -12.33
C PRO A 44 -17.24 20.85 -12.20
N VAL A 45 -17.13 19.87 -11.29
CA VAL A 45 -15.84 19.17 -11.06
C VAL A 45 -15.45 18.21 -12.19
N THR A 46 -16.41 17.65 -12.93
CA THR A 46 -16.14 16.64 -13.97
C THR A 46 -15.48 17.19 -15.24
N TRP A 47 -15.53 18.50 -15.51
CA TRP A 47 -14.91 19.10 -16.70
C TRP A 47 -13.40 19.28 -16.58
N VAL A 48 -12.89 19.52 -15.36
CA VAL A 48 -11.45 19.73 -15.13
C VAL A 48 -10.68 18.43 -15.31
N TYR A 49 -11.22 17.29 -14.86
CA TYR A 49 -10.56 15.99 -14.97
C TYR A 49 -10.41 15.49 -16.42
N LEU A 50 -11.38 15.77 -17.30
CA LEU A 50 -11.32 15.37 -18.70
C LEU A 50 -10.30 16.17 -19.52
N ALA A 51 -10.08 17.45 -19.19
CA ALA A 51 -9.06 18.27 -19.84
C ALA A 51 -7.64 17.90 -19.38
N SER A 52 -7.45 17.57 -18.09
CA SER A 52 -6.16 17.13 -17.55
C SER A 52 -5.70 15.78 -18.12
N PHE A 53 -6.62 14.87 -18.40
CA PHE A 53 -6.28 13.55 -18.94
C PHE A 53 -5.74 13.62 -20.39
N PHE A 54 -6.21 14.57 -21.21
CA PHE A 54 -5.69 14.77 -22.57
C PHE A 54 -4.34 15.49 -22.60
N GLY A 55 -4.09 16.42 -21.67
CA GLY A 55 -2.79 17.12 -21.58
C GLY A 55 -1.64 16.22 -21.14
N MET A 56 -1.89 15.29 -20.21
CA MET A 56 -0.83 14.41 -19.69
C MET A 56 -0.37 13.33 -20.67
N SER A 57 -1.24 12.83 -21.55
CA SER A 57 -0.86 11.83 -22.55
C SER A 57 0.06 12.37 -23.65
N LEU A 58 0.03 13.68 -23.94
CA LEU A 58 0.92 14.28 -24.93
C LEU A 58 2.34 14.54 -24.36
N PHE A 59 2.44 14.79 -23.05
CA PHE A 59 3.71 15.12 -22.40
C PHE A 59 4.63 13.90 -22.25
N TRP A 60 4.08 12.69 -22.10
CA TRP A 60 4.88 11.47 -21.93
C TRP A 60 5.48 10.91 -23.23
N LEU A 61 4.99 11.31 -24.41
CA LEU A 61 5.58 10.88 -25.68
C LEU A 61 6.88 11.63 -26.06
N GLN A 62 7.22 12.73 -25.39
CA GLN A 62 8.39 13.55 -25.75
C GLN A 62 9.66 13.28 -24.91
N ARG A 63 9.63 12.34 -23.95
CA ARG A 63 10.77 12.01 -23.08
C ARG A 63 11.32 10.61 -23.31
N LEU A 64 11.63 10.26 -24.57
CA LEU A 64 12.53 9.14 -24.81
C LEU A 64 13.98 9.64 -24.65
N PRO A 65 14.78 9.10 -23.71
CA PRO A 65 16.19 9.41 -23.65
C PRO A 65 16.90 8.88 -24.91
N PRO A 66 17.92 9.57 -25.44
CA PRO A 66 18.75 9.03 -26.51
C PRO A 66 19.48 7.79 -26.00
N VAL A 67 19.33 6.68 -26.73
CA VAL A 67 20.15 5.47 -26.55
C VAL A 67 21.55 5.79 -27.06
N LEU A 68 22.47 6.10 -26.15
CA LEU A 68 23.89 6.13 -26.45
C LEU A 68 24.41 4.69 -26.39
N ALA A 69 24.63 4.12 -27.57
CA ALA A 69 25.45 2.94 -27.73
C ALA A 69 26.92 3.36 -27.62
N GLU A 70 27.65 2.83 -26.65
CA GLU A 70 29.11 2.89 -26.63
C GLU A 70 29.70 1.53 -26.24
N THR A 71 30.17 0.85 -27.28
CA THR A 71 31.12 -0.24 -27.34
C THR A 71 32.44 0.13 -26.65
N VAL A 72 33.20 -0.84 -26.09
CA VAL A 72 34.70 -0.97 -25.99
C VAL A 72 35.07 -2.05 -24.91
N PRO A 73 36.24 -2.74 -24.96
CA PRO A 73 36.37 -4.18 -25.27
C PRO A 73 36.92 -5.00 -24.07
N PRO A 74 37.18 -6.32 -24.20
CA PRO A 74 37.75 -7.11 -23.10
C PRO A 74 39.29 -7.06 -23.08
N THR A 75 39.92 -6.76 -21.93
CA THR A 75 41.39 -6.88 -21.77
C THR A 75 41.82 -7.35 -20.37
N LEU A 76 42.22 -8.63 -20.33
CA LEU A 76 43.26 -9.35 -19.58
C LEU A 76 43.42 -9.26 -18.03
N PRO A 77 43.71 -10.41 -17.37
CA PRO A 77 44.04 -10.49 -15.95
C PRO A 77 45.55 -10.35 -15.66
N PRO A 78 45.95 -9.71 -14.54
CA PRO A 78 47.31 -9.87 -14.01
C PRO A 78 47.39 -10.89 -12.86
N THR A 79 48.18 -11.94 -13.13
CA THR A 79 49.24 -12.57 -12.33
C THR A 79 49.09 -12.64 -10.80
N GLN A 80 48.90 -13.87 -10.29
CA GLN A 80 49.10 -14.22 -8.88
C GLN A 80 50.59 -14.25 -8.52
N THR A 81 50.98 -13.51 -7.48
CA THR A 81 52.29 -13.64 -6.83
C THR A 81 52.25 -14.79 -5.83
N VAL A 82 53.06 -15.82 -6.06
CA VAL A 82 53.26 -16.94 -5.12
C VAL A 82 54.14 -16.49 -3.97
N HIS A 83 53.62 -16.50 -2.75
CA HIS A 83 54.36 -16.26 -1.52
C HIS A 83 54.95 -17.59 -1.00
N PRO A 84 56.17 -17.63 -0.45
CA PRO A 84 56.77 -18.86 0.08
C PRO A 84 55.99 -19.44 1.28
N PRO A 85 56.01 -20.79 1.46
CA PRO A 85 55.27 -21.45 2.52
C PRO A 85 55.88 -21.15 3.89
N ARG A 86 55.09 -20.58 4.80
CA ARG A 86 55.41 -20.58 6.23
C ARG A 86 55.16 -21.98 6.78
N THR A 87 56.20 -22.57 7.36
CA THR A 87 56.15 -23.79 8.16
C THR A 87 55.12 -23.61 9.28
N ALA A 88 54.00 -24.33 9.20
CA ALA A 88 52.96 -24.31 10.23
C ALA A 88 53.39 -25.21 11.41
N LEU A 89 53.39 -24.64 12.61
CA LEU A 89 53.45 -25.39 13.88
C LEU A 89 52.20 -26.31 13.98
N PRO A 90 52.28 -27.48 14.64
CA PRO A 90 51.10 -28.30 14.89
C PRO A 90 50.05 -27.53 15.70
N THR A 91 48.96 -27.15 15.04
CA THR A 91 47.77 -26.53 15.64
C THR A 91 46.98 -27.61 16.38
N LEU A 92 46.78 -27.42 17.68
CA LEU A 92 45.93 -28.27 18.51
C LEU A 92 44.49 -28.35 17.93
N PRO A 93 43.80 -29.50 18.05
CA PRO A 93 42.45 -29.64 17.54
C PRO A 93 41.53 -28.61 18.22
N PRO A 94 40.68 -27.89 17.47
CA PRO A 94 39.79 -26.90 18.05
C PRO A 94 38.81 -27.58 18.99
N THR A 95 38.79 -27.14 20.26
CA THR A 95 37.76 -27.50 21.22
C THR A 95 36.41 -27.11 20.64
N ALA A 96 35.52 -28.09 20.46
CA ALA A 96 34.18 -27.87 19.95
C ALA A 96 33.40 -26.96 20.91
N THR A 97 33.27 -25.69 20.54
CA THR A 97 32.40 -24.74 21.23
C THR A 97 30.96 -25.25 21.15
N PRO A 98 30.21 -25.30 22.27
CA PRO A 98 28.81 -25.73 22.23
C PRO A 98 28.02 -24.86 21.26
N HIS A 99 27.38 -25.52 20.29
CA HIS A 99 26.53 -24.86 19.31
C HIS A 99 25.33 -24.26 20.04
N PRO A 100 25.07 -22.94 19.92
CA PRO A 100 23.90 -22.33 20.57
C PRO A 100 22.63 -23.02 20.08
N THR A 101 21.92 -23.66 21.00
CA THR A 101 20.58 -24.20 20.75
C THR A 101 19.70 -23.06 20.28
N ALA A 102 19.15 -23.17 19.07
CA ALA A 102 18.27 -22.16 18.50
C ALA A 102 17.08 -21.94 19.45
N THR A 103 17.00 -20.77 20.06
CA THR A 103 15.85 -20.34 20.84
C THR A 103 14.62 -20.38 19.92
N PRO A 104 13.51 -21.05 20.30
CA PRO A 104 12.31 -21.06 19.47
C PRO A 104 11.88 -19.62 19.21
N LEU A 105 11.82 -19.26 17.93
CA LEU A 105 11.42 -17.92 17.51
C LEU A 105 9.93 -17.80 17.85
N THR A 106 9.60 -17.09 18.93
CA THR A 106 8.20 -16.83 19.29
C THR A 106 7.59 -15.96 18.20
N ILE A 107 6.95 -16.60 17.22
CA ILE A 107 6.26 -15.89 16.15
C ILE A 107 5.17 -15.06 16.81
N PRO A 108 5.12 -13.72 16.58
CA PRO A 108 4.05 -12.90 17.15
C PRO A 108 2.72 -13.49 16.71
N THR A 109 1.96 -13.97 17.69
CA THR A 109 0.71 -14.68 17.45
C THR A 109 -0.39 -13.72 17.01
N THR A 110 -0.17 -12.42 17.13
CA THR A 110 -1.20 -11.39 16.89
C THR A 110 -0.84 -10.48 15.71
N GLY A 111 -1.87 -10.05 14.98
CA GLY A 111 -1.78 -9.17 13.84
C GLY A 111 -2.90 -8.15 13.80
N VAL A 112 -2.78 -7.21 12.87
CA VAL A 112 -3.85 -6.29 12.52
C VAL A 112 -4.09 -6.39 11.02
N VAL A 113 -5.35 -6.44 10.62
CA VAL A 113 -5.76 -6.31 9.22
C VAL A 113 -5.52 -4.88 8.74
N TRP A 114 -4.83 -4.74 7.61
CA TRP A 114 -4.63 -3.45 6.95
C TRP A 114 -4.58 -3.60 5.44
N ASN A 115 -5.58 -3.05 4.78
CA ASN A 115 -5.64 -2.90 3.34
C ASN A 115 -5.54 -1.41 2.97
N PRO A 116 -4.42 -0.93 2.38
CA PRO A 116 -4.25 0.49 2.09
C PRO A 116 -5.19 1.01 0.99
N THR A 117 -5.74 0.13 0.15
CA THR A 117 -6.64 0.51 -0.97
C THR A 117 -8.11 0.28 -0.67
N GLY A 118 -8.45 -0.19 0.53
CA GLY A 118 -9.82 -0.50 0.92
C GLY A 118 -10.06 -0.36 2.43
N GLU A 119 -11.26 -0.71 2.87
CA GLU A 119 -11.66 -0.58 4.28
C GLU A 119 -11.45 -1.87 5.10
N GLY A 120 -10.93 -2.91 4.46
CA GLY A 120 -10.80 -4.24 5.06
C GLY A 120 -10.41 -5.31 4.05
N VAL A 121 -10.58 -6.55 4.48
CA VAL A 121 -10.26 -7.77 3.72
C VAL A 121 -11.33 -8.82 3.92
N TYR A 122 -11.49 -9.71 2.93
CA TYR A 122 -12.30 -10.91 3.10
C TYR A 122 -11.49 -11.99 3.82
N LEU A 123 -12.13 -12.68 4.77
CA LEU A 123 -11.65 -13.92 5.36
C LEU A 123 -12.21 -15.08 4.53
N TRP A 124 -11.35 -15.96 4.04
CA TRP A 124 -11.74 -17.05 3.14
C TRP A 124 -11.64 -18.41 3.82
N GLN A 125 -12.45 -19.38 3.42
CA GLN A 125 -12.37 -20.75 3.95
C GLN A 125 -11.05 -21.42 3.54
N ALA A 126 -10.60 -21.18 2.32
CA ALA A 126 -9.29 -21.50 1.78
C ALA A 126 -8.93 -20.44 0.72
N PRO A 127 -7.65 -20.30 0.30
CA PRO A 127 -7.26 -19.30 -0.68
C PRO A 127 -8.11 -19.32 -1.95
N GLY A 128 -8.79 -18.20 -2.23
CA GLY A 128 -9.66 -18.05 -3.41
C GLY A 128 -10.97 -18.85 -3.42
N GLN A 129 -11.38 -19.47 -2.30
CA GLN A 129 -12.59 -20.29 -2.20
C GLN A 129 -13.82 -19.51 -1.72
N THR A 130 -14.60 -20.01 -0.76
CA THR A 130 -15.76 -19.31 -0.22
C THR A 130 -15.33 -18.22 0.77
N ILE A 131 -15.91 -17.02 0.65
CA ILE A 131 -15.77 -15.95 1.64
C ILE A 131 -16.58 -16.31 2.88
N LEU A 132 -15.93 -16.34 4.04
CA LEU A 132 -16.57 -16.57 5.34
C LEU A 132 -17.16 -15.26 5.89
N THR A 133 -16.35 -14.20 5.93
CA THR A 133 -16.75 -12.90 6.47
C THR A 133 -15.88 -11.76 5.94
N TRP A 134 -16.29 -10.53 6.19
CA TRP A 134 -15.51 -9.31 5.94
C TRP A 134 -14.88 -8.80 7.24
N VAL A 135 -13.58 -8.57 7.22
CA VAL A 135 -12.77 -8.11 8.36
C VAL A 135 -12.30 -6.69 8.08
N LYS A 136 -12.73 -5.74 8.91
CA LYS A 136 -12.38 -4.32 8.77
C LYS A 136 -10.90 -4.07 9.05
N ASN A 137 -10.34 -3.03 8.44
CA ASN A 137 -9.02 -2.51 8.81
C ASN A 137 -8.98 -2.20 10.30
N GLY A 138 -7.83 -2.41 10.93
CA GLY A 138 -7.64 -2.21 12.37
C GLY A 138 -8.11 -3.38 13.23
N ALA A 139 -8.82 -4.36 12.65
CA ALA A 139 -9.23 -5.55 13.38
C ALA A 139 -8.01 -6.37 13.82
N VAL A 140 -8.02 -6.74 15.11
CA VAL A 140 -7.01 -7.63 15.69
C VAL A 140 -7.33 -9.06 15.29
N ILE A 141 -6.31 -9.78 14.83
CA ILE A 141 -6.39 -11.18 14.41
C ILE A 141 -5.29 -11.98 15.08
N ARG A 142 -5.46 -13.30 15.15
CA ARG A 142 -4.42 -14.21 15.60
C ARG A 142 -3.87 -14.98 14.40
N PHE A 143 -2.57 -14.88 14.12
CA PHE A 143 -1.94 -15.71 13.09
C PHE A 143 -1.93 -17.17 13.53
N LEU A 144 -2.27 -18.04 12.60
CA LEU A 144 -2.02 -19.47 12.71
C LEU A 144 -0.74 -19.79 11.91
N GLU A 145 -0.05 -20.87 12.26
CA GLU A 145 1.27 -21.19 11.69
C GLU A 145 1.22 -21.62 10.21
N ALA A 146 0.03 -21.78 9.64
CA ALA A 146 -0.14 -22.23 8.26
C ALA A 146 -0.03 -21.07 7.24
N TRP A 147 0.72 -21.34 6.18
CA TRP A 147 0.97 -20.44 5.05
C TRP A 147 0.80 -21.22 3.75
N GLU A 148 0.15 -20.62 2.76
CA GLU A 148 -0.14 -21.28 1.49
C GLU A 148 0.04 -20.29 0.32
N PRO A 149 0.80 -20.65 -0.72
CA PRO A 149 0.84 -19.86 -1.95
C PRO A 149 -0.37 -20.19 -2.84
N TYR A 150 -1.10 -19.16 -3.29
CA TYR A 150 -2.21 -19.31 -4.24
C TYR A 150 -2.32 -18.09 -5.15
N GLY A 151 -2.46 -18.31 -6.46
CA GLY A 151 -2.59 -17.23 -7.43
C GLY A 151 -1.39 -16.26 -7.48
N GLY A 152 -0.19 -16.73 -7.13
CA GLY A 152 1.02 -15.90 -7.06
C GLY A 152 1.10 -15.01 -5.80
N GLN A 153 0.19 -15.19 -4.84
CA GLN A 153 0.16 -14.45 -3.57
C GLN A 153 0.37 -15.41 -2.39
N ALA A 154 0.96 -14.90 -1.31
CA ALA A 154 1.07 -15.64 -0.07
C ALA A 154 -0.18 -15.43 0.78
N TRP A 155 -0.78 -16.51 1.25
CA TRP A 155 -1.92 -16.49 2.14
C TRP A 155 -1.50 -16.97 3.53
N ALA A 156 -1.99 -16.29 4.55
CA ALA A 156 -1.78 -16.67 5.94
C ALA A 156 -3.11 -17.17 6.51
N GLN A 157 -3.06 -18.28 7.24
CA GLN A 157 -4.19 -18.73 8.01
C GLN A 157 -4.27 -17.90 9.30
N VAL A 158 -5.47 -17.43 9.63
CA VAL A 158 -5.72 -16.52 10.76
C VAL A 158 -7.00 -16.91 11.48
N ALA A 159 -7.03 -16.69 12.78
CA ALA A 159 -8.23 -16.73 13.59
C ALA A 159 -8.71 -15.29 13.85
N PHE A 160 -9.99 -15.05 13.60
CA PHE A 160 -10.67 -13.78 13.84
C PHE A 160 -12.01 -14.09 14.50
N GLN A 161 -12.21 -13.58 15.72
CA GLN A 161 -13.33 -14.00 16.58
C GLN A 161 -13.33 -15.53 16.72
N ASP A 162 -14.47 -16.18 16.54
CA ASP A 162 -14.62 -17.65 16.60
C ASP A 162 -14.40 -18.35 15.25
N GLN A 163 -13.93 -17.61 14.23
CA GLN A 163 -13.70 -18.15 12.89
C GLN A 163 -12.21 -18.30 12.58
N THR A 164 -11.89 -19.32 11.81
CA THR A 164 -10.57 -19.53 11.22
C THR A 164 -10.70 -19.52 9.71
N GLY A 165 -9.81 -18.78 9.04
CA GLY A 165 -9.78 -18.71 7.60
C GLY A 165 -8.45 -18.19 7.08
N TRP A 166 -8.44 -17.78 5.82
CA TRP A 166 -7.27 -17.36 5.09
C TRP A 166 -7.41 -15.92 4.62
N VAL A 167 -6.33 -15.16 4.75
CA VAL A 167 -6.23 -13.78 4.27
C VAL A 167 -4.92 -13.62 3.51
N ASP A 168 -4.96 -12.80 2.46
CA ASP A 168 -3.78 -12.35 1.74
C ASP A 168 -2.77 -11.71 2.71
N ALA A 169 -1.59 -12.32 2.83
CA ALA A 169 -0.59 -11.95 3.82
C ALA A 169 -0.06 -10.53 3.62
N ALA A 170 -0.11 -9.98 2.40
CA ALA A 170 0.30 -8.60 2.13
C ALA A 170 -0.61 -7.57 2.83
N LYS A 171 -1.81 -7.98 3.27
CA LYS A 171 -2.80 -7.14 3.94
C LYS A 171 -2.82 -7.35 5.45
N LEU A 172 -1.81 -8.04 5.98
CA LEU A 172 -1.68 -8.34 7.40
C LEU A 172 -0.40 -7.72 7.94
N LEU A 173 -0.53 -7.00 9.05
CA LEU A 173 0.60 -6.46 9.79
C LEU A 173 0.80 -7.27 11.05
N ARG A 174 1.98 -7.89 11.18
CA ARG A 174 2.39 -8.59 12.39
C ARG A 174 2.72 -7.59 13.49
N VAL A 175 2.09 -7.76 14.65
CA VAL A 175 2.27 -6.85 15.78
C VAL A 175 2.58 -7.66 17.03
N THR A 176 3.67 -7.33 17.71
CA THR A 176 4.00 -7.95 18.99
C THR A 176 3.28 -7.19 20.09
N ILE A 177 2.15 -7.67 20.60
CA ILE A 177 1.51 -7.07 21.79
C ILE A 177 2.30 -7.53 23.03
N PRO A 178 2.61 -6.65 24.01
CA PRO A 178 2.14 -5.27 24.17
C PRO A 178 3.20 -4.26 23.68
N LYS A 179 3.45 -4.13 22.37
CA LYS A 179 4.24 -2.99 21.89
C LYS A 179 3.48 -1.73 22.22
N THR A 180 3.96 -1.03 23.25
CA THR A 180 3.52 0.29 23.65
C THR A 180 3.53 1.20 22.42
N GLY A 181 2.41 1.85 22.14
CA GLY A 181 2.30 2.87 21.09
C GLY A 181 1.74 2.40 19.75
N LEU A 182 1.31 1.16 19.55
CA LEU A 182 0.49 0.84 18.37
C LEU A 182 -0.97 1.24 18.62
N VAL A 183 -1.50 2.12 17.77
CA VAL A 183 -2.88 2.60 17.80
C VAL A 183 -3.46 2.55 16.39
N VAL A 184 -4.77 2.64 16.25
CA VAL A 184 -5.44 2.73 14.95
C VAL A 184 -6.13 4.07 14.77
N VAL A 185 -6.22 4.53 13.53
CA VAL A 185 -7.02 5.71 13.20
C VAL A 185 -8.50 5.37 13.36
N ALA A 186 -9.21 6.14 14.17
CA ALA A 186 -10.61 5.91 14.56
C ALA A 186 -11.61 6.70 13.71
N GLY A 187 -12.90 6.35 13.85
CA GLY A 187 -14.01 7.09 13.27
C GLY A 187 -13.98 7.10 11.74
N GLU A 188 -14.01 8.30 11.15
CA GLU A 188 -14.07 8.52 9.70
C GLU A 188 -12.69 8.53 9.02
N GLY A 189 -11.61 8.44 9.78
CA GLY A 189 -10.25 8.61 9.28
C GLY A 189 -9.61 9.91 9.77
N SER A 190 -8.41 10.21 9.28
CA SER A 190 -7.70 11.45 9.58
C SER A 190 -6.68 11.77 8.51
N PHE A 191 -6.39 13.04 8.29
CA PHE A 191 -5.17 13.42 7.58
C PHE A 191 -3.94 13.19 8.46
N LEU A 192 -2.85 12.76 7.81
CA LEU A 192 -1.49 12.86 8.30
C LEU A 192 -0.95 14.23 7.88
N TYR A 193 -0.24 14.94 8.77
CA TYR A 193 0.27 16.29 8.50
C TYR A 193 1.79 16.35 8.64
N THR A 194 2.43 17.28 7.93
CA THR A 194 3.89 17.52 8.06
C THR A 194 4.29 18.05 9.44
N GLN A 195 3.41 18.86 10.04
CA GLN A 195 3.53 19.44 11.38
C GLN A 195 2.12 19.65 11.95
N PRO A 196 1.96 19.87 13.27
CA PRO A 196 0.66 20.18 13.86
C PRO A 196 -0.02 21.34 13.14
N GLN A 197 -1.27 21.15 12.70
CA GLN A 197 -2.06 22.12 11.91
C GLN A 197 -1.41 22.55 10.57
N GLY A 198 -0.43 21.80 10.08
CA GLY A 198 0.30 22.10 8.85
C GLY A 198 -0.40 21.68 7.56
N GLN A 199 0.39 21.45 6.51
CA GLN A 199 -0.13 20.92 5.24
C GLN A 199 -0.44 19.42 5.39
N PRO A 200 -1.59 18.94 4.90
CA PRO A 200 -1.90 17.52 4.88
C PRO A 200 -0.97 16.81 3.88
N LEU A 201 -0.38 15.70 4.33
CA LEU A 201 0.45 14.79 3.51
C LEU A 201 -0.44 13.79 2.78
N THR A 202 -1.23 13.02 3.54
CA THR A 202 -2.05 11.94 3.01
C THR A 202 -3.27 11.70 3.91
N TRP A 203 -4.32 11.10 3.34
CA TRP A 203 -5.50 10.68 4.08
C TRP A 203 -5.31 9.26 4.62
N LEU A 204 -5.52 9.08 5.92
CA LEU A 204 -5.49 7.78 6.59
C LEU A 204 -6.92 7.27 6.74
N THR A 205 -7.19 6.10 6.16
CA THR A 205 -8.49 5.45 6.27
C THR A 205 -8.72 4.94 7.70
N PRO A 206 -9.98 4.80 8.15
CA PRO A 206 -10.32 4.15 9.40
C PRO A 206 -9.63 2.80 9.55
N GLY A 207 -9.13 2.50 10.74
CA GLY A 207 -8.42 1.27 11.06
C GLY A 207 -6.96 1.23 10.58
N THR A 208 -6.44 2.30 9.96
CA THR A 208 -5.01 2.37 9.60
C THR A 208 -4.18 2.26 10.88
N PRO A 209 -3.33 1.23 11.02
CA PRO A 209 -2.48 1.09 12.18
C PRO A 209 -1.30 2.05 12.09
N VAL A 210 -1.05 2.77 13.18
CA VAL A 210 0.04 3.73 13.30
C VAL A 210 0.80 3.48 14.59
N LYS A 211 2.11 3.68 14.54
CA LYS A 211 2.97 3.61 15.72
C LYS A 211 3.22 5.02 16.22
N VAL A 212 2.82 5.30 17.45
CA VAL A 212 3.15 6.54 18.17
C VAL A 212 4.65 6.61 18.41
N ILE A 213 5.27 7.67 17.90
CA ILE A 213 6.71 7.94 18.05
C ILE A 213 6.96 8.76 19.31
N SER A 214 6.17 9.82 19.51
CA SER A 214 6.31 10.73 20.65
C SER A 214 4.94 11.28 21.06
N PRO A 215 4.53 11.17 22.34
CA PRO A 215 3.37 11.89 22.86
C PRO A 215 3.67 13.39 22.89
N SER A 216 2.73 14.21 22.44
CA SER A 216 2.94 15.61 22.09
C SER A 216 2.92 16.61 23.24
N GLU A 217 2.94 16.13 24.48
CA GLU A 217 2.56 16.92 25.68
C GLU A 217 3.28 18.27 25.80
N ILE A 218 4.41 18.46 25.11
CA ILE A 218 5.22 19.67 25.19
C ILE A 218 5.09 20.57 23.94
N ILE A 219 4.84 20.04 22.74
CA ILE A 219 5.01 20.79 21.47
C ILE A 219 3.69 21.25 20.86
N ALA A 220 2.64 20.42 20.91
CA ALA A 220 1.36 20.73 20.29
C ALA A 220 0.23 19.92 20.93
N PRO A 221 -0.48 20.49 21.92
CA PRO A 221 -1.57 19.80 22.62
C PRO A 221 -2.60 19.21 21.65
N GLY A 222 -2.96 17.94 21.86
CA GLY A 222 -3.95 17.23 21.04
C GLY A 222 -3.46 16.71 19.69
N TRP A 223 -2.16 16.80 19.40
CA TRP A 223 -1.52 16.14 18.25
C TRP A 223 -0.68 14.96 18.71
N VAL A 224 -0.29 14.05 17.84
CA VAL A 224 0.66 12.97 18.16
C VAL A 224 1.52 12.72 16.94
N GLN A 225 2.83 12.60 17.13
CA GLN A 225 3.70 12.18 16.04
C GLN A 225 3.62 10.67 15.87
N VAL A 226 3.30 10.23 14.66
CA VAL A 226 3.10 8.81 14.34
C VAL A 226 3.93 8.40 13.13
N SER A 227 4.30 7.12 13.07
CA SER A 227 4.87 6.46 11.89
C SER A 227 3.92 5.40 11.36
N LEU A 228 3.72 5.41 10.05
CA LEU A 228 2.95 4.43 9.30
C LEU A 228 3.76 3.14 9.03
N PRO A 229 3.12 2.03 8.65
CA PRO A 229 3.79 0.78 8.30
C PRO A 229 4.73 0.89 7.09
N ASN A 230 4.47 1.83 6.18
CA ASN A 230 5.32 2.16 5.03
C ASN A 230 6.52 3.07 5.38
N GLN A 231 6.79 3.30 6.67
CA GLN A 231 7.85 4.16 7.22
C GLN A 231 7.65 5.68 7.02
N GLU A 232 6.52 6.10 6.43
CA GLU A 232 6.16 7.52 6.41
C GLU A 232 5.80 7.98 7.84
N ALA A 233 6.17 9.21 8.19
CA ALA A 233 5.89 9.76 9.51
C ALA A 233 5.30 11.17 9.41
N GLY A 234 4.49 11.52 10.39
CA GLY A 234 3.85 12.83 10.44
C GLY A 234 3.04 13.00 11.72
N TRP A 235 2.12 13.96 11.70
CA TRP A 235 1.31 14.33 12.84
C TRP A 235 -0.15 14.02 12.60
N VAL A 236 -0.82 13.45 13.59
CA VAL A 236 -2.25 13.13 13.59
C VAL A 236 -2.88 13.73 14.84
N GLN A 237 -4.16 14.10 14.78
CA GLN A 237 -4.89 14.53 15.98
C GLN A 237 -5.10 13.35 16.94
N GLU A 238 -4.78 13.53 18.21
CA GLU A 238 -4.88 12.49 19.24
C GLU A 238 -6.29 11.92 19.36
N ILE A 239 -7.31 12.78 19.30
CA ILE A 239 -8.73 12.41 19.33
C ILE A 239 -9.15 11.48 18.18
N ARG A 240 -8.31 11.34 17.14
CA ARG A 240 -8.52 10.43 16.00
C ARG A 240 -7.81 9.10 16.18
N LEU A 241 -7.14 8.87 17.30
CA LEU A 241 -6.42 7.63 17.58
C LEU A 241 -7.19 6.81 18.62
N GLN A 242 -7.27 5.51 18.38
CA GLN A 242 -7.87 4.54 19.30
C GLN A 242 -6.84 3.47 19.64
N THR A 243 -6.65 3.22 20.94
CA THR A 243 -5.81 2.12 21.41
C THR A 243 -6.40 0.79 20.98
N LEU A 244 -5.55 -0.07 20.42
CA LEU A 244 -5.94 -1.45 20.11
C LEU A 244 -6.14 -2.20 21.42
N ILE A 245 -7.38 -2.60 21.68
CA ILE A 245 -7.73 -3.49 22.78
C ILE A 245 -7.67 -4.93 22.21
N PRO A 246 -6.82 -5.81 22.77
CA PRO A 246 -6.70 -7.19 22.31
C PRO A 246 -7.95 -8.03 22.57
#